data_AF-A0A7J4EQ67-F1
#
_entry.id   AF-A0A7J4EQ67-F1
#
_cell.length_a   1.000
_cell.length_b   1.000
_cell.length_c   1.000
_cell.angle_alpha   90.00
_cell.angle_beta   90.00
_cell.angle_gamma   90.00
#
_symmetry.space_group_name_H-M   'P 1'
#
loop_
_entity.id
_entity.type
_entity.pdbx_description
1 polymer ?
#
loop_
_entity_poly.entity_id
_entity_poly.type
_entity_poly.pdbx_seq_one_letter_code
_entity_poly.pdbx_strand_id
1 'polypeptide(L)'
;MFGGTIGGGEFLLIGLAILLLFGATKVPELARSLGKSIGEFKKAQRKAEFELNQLTKLETSDSSKNEKENSERSEASTFATKARMVGEQIGDQSKIQKMAEDLGIETKDKTEEELLDEIQKKIKEKKY
;
A
#
# COMPACT_ATOMS: atom_id res chain seq x y z
N MET A 1 29.93 -9.53 -40.75
CA MET A 1 29.21 -8.57 -39.88
C MET A 1 28.94 -9.26 -38.56
N PHE A 2 29.55 -8.80 -37.46
CA PHE A 2 29.25 -9.30 -36.11
C PHE A 2 28.11 -8.45 -35.55
N GLY A 3 26.88 -8.92 -35.75
CA GLY A 3 25.67 -8.20 -35.36
C GLY A 3 24.54 -9.20 -35.19
N GLY A 4 24.68 -10.06 -34.18
CA GLY A 4 23.66 -11.04 -33.82
C GLY A 4 23.23 -10.75 -32.40
N THR A 5 22.21 -9.89 -32.27
CA THR A 5 21.46 -9.53 -31.06
C THR A 5 22.31 -9.01 -29.90
N ILE A 6 21.98 -7.81 -29.38
CA ILE A 6 22.40 -7.44 -28.03
C ILE A 6 21.80 -8.48 -27.10
N GLY A 7 22.61 -9.48 -26.78
CA GLY A 7 22.21 -10.71 -26.12
C GLY A 7 23.02 -10.85 -24.84
N GLY A 8 22.61 -11.79 -23.97
CA GLY A 8 23.24 -12.01 -22.66
C GLY A 8 24.76 -12.22 -22.71
N GLY A 9 25.32 -12.63 -23.86
CA GLY A 9 26.76 -12.79 -24.05
C GLY A 9 27.56 -11.48 -23.94
N GLU A 10 27.03 -10.36 -24.45
CA GLU A 10 27.72 -9.06 -24.35
C GLU A 10 27.73 -8.54 -22.91
N PHE A 11 26.61 -8.69 -22.20
CA PHE A 11 26.54 -8.36 -20.78
C PHE A 11 27.50 -9.21 -19.94
N LEU A 12 27.70 -10.48 -20.28
CA LEU A 12 28.67 -11.34 -19.61
C LEU A 12 30.12 -10.88 -19.87
N LEU A 13 30.45 -10.49 -21.10
CA LEU A 13 31.76 -9.92 -21.44
C LEU A 13 32.04 -8.59 -20.73
N ILE A 14 31.06 -7.69 -20.69
CA ILE A 14 31.16 -6.40 -19.98
C ILE A 14 31.30 -6.65 -18.48
N GLY A 15 30.49 -7.56 -17.91
CA GLY A 15 30.58 -7.96 -16.52
C GLY A 15 31.95 -8.53 -16.16
N LEU A 16 32.50 -9.38 -17.03
CA LEU A 16 33.84 -9.95 -16.85
C LEU A 16 34.94 -8.87 -16.95
N ALA A 17 34.83 -7.91 -17.88
CA ALA A 17 35.76 -6.79 -17.99
C ALA A 17 35.76 -5.92 -16.71
N ILE A 18 34.58 -5.59 -16.19
CA ILE A 18 34.43 -4.87 -14.91
C ILE A 18 35.03 -5.71 -13.77
N LEU A 19 34.82 -7.02 -13.76
CA LEU A 19 35.38 -7.93 -12.76
C LEU A 19 36.90 -8.00 -12.80
N LEU A 20 37.52 -7.88 -13.98
CA LEU A 20 38.98 -7.84 -14.12
C LEU A 20 39.57 -6.51 -13.65
N LEU A 21 38.88 -5.40 -13.93
CA LEU A 21 39.32 -4.06 -13.51
C LEU A 21 39.18 -3.82 -12.01
N PHE A 22 38.05 -4.24 -11.43
CA PHE A 22 37.70 -3.95 -10.03
C PHE A 22 37.80 -5.17 -9.10
N GLY A 23 37.84 -6.38 -9.64
CA GLY A 23 37.83 -7.63 -8.87
C GLY A 23 36.42 -8.11 -8.49
N ALA A 24 36.30 -9.41 -8.20
CA ALA A 24 35.05 -10.06 -7.82
C ALA A 24 34.48 -9.61 -6.46
N THR A 25 35.29 -8.97 -5.64
CA THR A 25 34.90 -8.49 -4.30
C THR A 25 34.31 -7.09 -4.33
N LYS A 26 34.70 -6.23 -5.28
CA LYS A 26 34.29 -4.81 -5.29
C LYS A 26 32.88 -4.58 -5.78
N VAL A 27 32.44 -5.29 -6.82
CA VAL A 27 31.07 -5.20 -7.32
C VAL A 27 30.02 -5.51 -6.22
N PRO A 28 30.11 -6.63 -5.47
CA PRO A 28 29.15 -6.91 -4.40
C PRO A 28 29.29 -5.98 -3.18
N GLU A 29 30.49 -5.50 -2.89
CA GLU A 29 30.73 -4.52 -1.81
C GLU A 29 30.05 -3.17 -2.11
N LEU A 30 30.18 -2.68 -3.35
CA LEU A 30 29.50 -1.48 -3.84
C LEU A 30 27.98 -1.66 -3.87
N ALA A 31 27.48 -2.79 -4.36
CA ALA A 31 26.05 -3.08 -4.37
C ALA A 31 25.45 -3.10 -2.95
N ARG A 32 26.16 -3.70 -1.98
CA ARG A 32 25.73 -3.74 -0.58
C ARG A 32 25.71 -2.35 0.07
N SER A 33 26.76 -1.55 -0.13
CA SER A 33 26.82 -0.19 0.43
C SER A 33 25.78 0.73 -0.18
N LEU A 34 25.64 0.75 -1.51
CA LEU A 34 24.62 1.51 -2.22
C LEU A 34 23.21 1.08 -1.80
N GLY A 35 22.96 -0.22 -1.70
CA GLY A 35 21.67 -0.76 -1.25
C GLY A 35 21.31 -0.34 0.18
N LYS A 36 22.29 -0.31 1.10
CA LYS A 36 22.10 0.22 2.45
C LYS A 36 21.76 1.71 2.40
N SER A 37 22.54 2.52 1.67
CA SER A 37 22.31 3.96 1.54
C SER A 37 20.93 4.29 0.97
N ILE A 38 20.51 3.61 -0.10
CA ILE A 38 19.17 3.78 -0.69
C ILE A 38 18.08 3.33 0.29
N GLY A 39 18.30 2.23 1.01
CA GLY A 39 17.35 1.73 2.01
C GLY A 39 17.12 2.69 3.17
N GLU A 40 18.21 3.23 3.73
CA GLU A 40 18.17 4.22 4.81
C GLU A 40 17.57 5.54 4.32
N PHE A 41 17.93 5.99 3.12
CA PHE A 41 17.35 7.18 2.49
C PHE A 41 15.83 7.05 2.33
N LYS A 42 15.34 5.92 1.80
CA LYS A 42 13.90 5.67 1.64
C LYS A 42 13.18 5.58 2.99
N LYS A 43 13.86 5.11 4.05
CA LYS A 43 13.30 5.08 5.41
C LYS A 43 13.20 6.48 6.00
N ALA A 44 14.22 7.31 5.80
CA ALA A 44 14.22 8.70 6.23
C ALA A 44 13.14 9.51 5.51
N GLN A 45 13.02 9.32 4.18
CA GLN A 45 11.98 9.96 3.37
C GLN A 45 10.57 9.65 3.90
N ARG A 46 10.25 8.37 4.16
CA ARG A 46 8.94 7.98 4.72
C ARG A 46 8.66 8.58 6.10
N LYS A 47 9.69 8.69 6.95
CA LYS A 47 9.55 9.32 8.27
C LYS A 47 9.26 10.81 8.14
N ALA A 48 10.00 11.49 7.26
CA ALA A 48 9.78 12.91 6.99
C ALA A 48 8.36 13.17 6.45
N GLU A 49 7.87 12.35 5.52
CA GLU A 49 6.48 12.44 5.02
C GLU A 49 5.45 12.23 6.14
N PHE A 50 5.67 11.26 7.02
CA PHE A 50 4.77 11.00 8.16
C PHE A 50 4.76 12.17 9.16
N GLU A 51 5.92 12.72 9.50
CA GLU A 51 6.04 13.87 10.40
C GLU A 51 5.36 15.13 9.81
N LEU A 52 5.57 15.42 8.53
CA LEU A 52 4.91 16.53 7.84
C LEU A 52 3.37 16.39 7.83
N ASN A 53 2.87 15.18 7.57
CA ASN A 53 1.43 14.91 7.60
C ASN A 53 0.83 15.04 9.00
N GLN A 54 1.58 14.65 10.04
CA GLN A 54 1.14 14.84 11.42
C GLN A 54 1.13 16.32 11.82
N LEU A 55 2.15 17.09 11.45
CA LEU A 55 2.19 18.54 11.70
C LEU A 55 1.01 19.25 11.02
N THR A 56 0.73 18.92 9.76
CA THR A 56 -0.43 19.44 9.02
C THR A 56 -1.76 19.07 9.69
N LYS A 57 -1.85 17.88 10.30
CA LYS A 57 -3.05 17.41 11.03
C LYS A 57 -3.19 18.06 12.42
N LEU A 58 -2.08 18.43 13.05
CA LEU A 58 -2.06 19.12 14.34
C LEU A 58 -2.47 20.59 14.19
N GLU A 59 -2.06 21.28 13.13
CA GLU A 59 -2.52 22.66 12.84
C GLU A 59 -4.03 22.75 12.57
N THR A 60 -4.69 21.66 12.15
CA THR A 60 -6.14 21.60 11.92
C THR A 60 -6.95 21.14 13.15
N SER A 61 -6.31 20.76 14.26
CA SER A 61 -6.98 20.12 15.41
C SER A 61 -6.97 20.93 16.71
N ASP A 62 -6.58 22.22 16.70
CA ASP A 62 -6.58 23.07 17.91
C ASP A 62 -7.99 23.58 18.33
N SER A 63 -9.01 22.75 18.11
CA SER A 63 -10.33 22.88 18.75
C SER A 63 -10.82 21.50 19.19
N SER A 64 -10.52 21.15 20.44
CA SER A 64 -11.24 20.25 21.37
C SER A 64 -10.41 19.12 22.03
N LYS A 65 -9.93 19.40 23.26
CA LYS A 65 -10.19 18.68 24.55
C LYS A 65 -10.07 17.13 24.57
N ASN A 66 -9.07 16.51 25.22
CA ASN A 66 -8.90 16.15 26.66
C ASN A 66 -9.93 15.15 27.24
N GLU A 67 -9.47 13.91 27.53
CA GLU A 67 -9.81 12.94 28.64
C GLU A 67 -9.26 11.53 28.23
N LYS A 68 -8.21 10.90 28.81
CA LYS A 68 -8.04 10.20 30.12
C LYS A 68 -9.22 9.23 30.43
N GLU A 69 -9.14 7.96 30.85
CA GLU A 69 -8.13 7.10 31.51
C GLU A 69 -8.69 5.64 31.75
N ASN A 70 -7.83 4.62 31.57
CA ASN A 70 -7.64 3.32 32.29
C ASN A 70 -8.73 2.25 32.61
N SER A 71 -8.30 0.98 32.40
CA SER A 71 -8.35 -0.18 33.33
C SER A 71 -9.15 -1.45 32.94
N GLU A 72 -8.43 -2.35 32.25
CA GLU A 72 -8.16 -3.73 32.64
C GLU A 72 -9.25 -4.56 33.37
N ARG A 73 -9.99 -5.35 32.58
CA ARG A 73 -10.51 -6.67 32.96
C ARG A 73 -10.23 -7.64 31.80
N SER A 74 -8.98 -8.08 31.70
CA SER A 74 -8.54 -9.42 32.10
C SER A 74 -9.07 -10.56 31.19
N GLU A 75 -8.22 -10.92 30.23
CA GLU A 75 -7.77 -12.29 29.93
C GLU A 75 -8.75 -13.36 29.39
N ALA A 76 -10.07 -13.12 29.35
CA ALA A 76 -11.00 -14.03 28.66
C ALA A 76 -11.24 -13.68 27.18
N SER A 77 -10.82 -12.48 26.73
CA SER A 77 -11.05 -11.97 25.37
C SER A 77 -9.93 -12.31 24.38
N THR A 78 -8.74 -12.67 24.87
CA THR A 78 -7.55 -12.92 24.05
C THR A 78 -7.68 -14.19 23.20
N PHE A 79 -8.57 -15.12 23.57
CA PHE A 79 -8.83 -16.35 22.82
C PHE A 79 -9.94 -16.17 21.75
N ALA A 80 -10.98 -15.38 22.03
CA ALA A 80 -12.04 -15.10 21.08
C ALA A 80 -11.62 -14.09 19.99
N THR A 81 -10.67 -13.20 20.29
CA THR A 81 -10.14 -12.21 19.32
C THR A 81 -9.32 -12.88 18.21
N LYS A 82 -8.65 -14.00 18.50
CA LYS A 82 -7.88 -14.75 17.50
C LYS A 82 -8.77 -15.45 16.45
N ALA A 83 -10.01 -15.82 16.81
CA ALA A 83 -10.96 -16.43 15.88
C ALA A 83 -11.71 -15.42 15.00
N ARG A 84 -11.75 -14.14 15.39
CA ARG A 84 -12.38 -13.05 14.62
C ARG A 84 -11.43 -12.33 13.65
N MET A 85 -10.11 -12.59 13.74
CA MET A 85 -9.06 -11.97 12.91
C MET A 85 -8.83 -12.63 11.52
N VAL A 86 -9.70 -13.54 11.07
CA VAL A 86 -9.58 -14.19 9.73
C VAL A 86 -10.69 -13.79 8.75
N GLY A 87 -11.64 -12.93 9.13
CA GLY A 87 -12.60 -12.35 8.20
C GLY A 87 -13.06 -10.98 8.70
N GLU A 88 -13.43 -10.09 7.78
CA GLU A 88 -14.21 -8.86 8.04
C GLU A 88 -13.47 -7.50 8.17
N GLN A 89 -12.40 -7.23 7.41
CA GLN A 89 -11.91 -5.85 7.27
C GLN A 89 -11.28 -5.56 5.90
N ILE A 90 -12.05 -5.71 4.80
CA ILE A 90 -12.00 -4.82 3.63
C ILE A 90 -13.42 -4.72 3.04
N GLY A 91 -14.38 -4.29 3.87
CA GLY A 91 -15.69 -3.83 3.41
C GLY A 91 -15.53 -2.38 2.98
N ASP A 92 -15.01 -2.19 1.77
CA ASP A 92 -14.73 -0.87 1.21
C ASP A 92 -16.05 -0.13 0.92
N GLN A 93 -16.54 0.58 1.93
CA GLN A 93 -17.70 1.48 1.81
C GLN A 93 -17.55 2.50 0.68
N SER A 94 -16.32 2.75 0.20
CA SER A 94 -16.06 3.57 -0.97
C SER A 94 -16.37 2.88 -2.29
N LYS A 95 -16.33 1.53 -2.38
CA LYS A 95 -16.55 0.81 -3.65
C LYS A 95 -18.01 0.77 -4.08
N ILE A 96 -18.93 0.52 -3.15
CA ILE A 96 -20.36 0.42 -3.46
C ILE A 96 -20.87 1.81 -3.91
N GLN A 97 -20.43 2.86 -3.21
CA GLN A 97 -20.83 4.23 -3.51
C GLN A 97 -20.25 4.72 -4.86
N LYS A 98 -18.97 4.41 -5.16
CA LYS A 98 -18.36 4.70 -6.48
C LYS A 98 -19.03 3.93 -7.62
N MET A 99 -19.38 2.67 -7.39
CA MET A 99 -20.05 1.85 -8.41
C MET A 99 -21.49 2.33 -8.68
N ALA A 100 -22.19 2.81 -7.65
CA ALA A 100 -23.48 3.47 -7.78
C ALA A 100 -23.36 4.78 -8.59
N GLU A 101 -22.35 5.60 -8.29
CA GLU A 101 -22.06 6.86 -8.98
C GLU A 101 -21.74 6.64 -10.48
N ASP A 102 -20.86 5.68 -10.80
CA ASP A 102 -20.50 5.30 -12.18
C ASP A 102 -21.71 4.76 -12.97
N LEU A 103 -22.70 4.18 -12.28
CA LEU A 103 -23.95 3.70 -12.87
C LEU A 103 -25.07 4.76 -12.86
N GLY A 104 -24.76 5.99 -12.43
CA GLY A 104 -25.68 7.13 -12.36
C GLY A 104 -26.84 6.90 -11.37
N ILE A 105 -26.57 6.28 -10.23
CA ILE A 105 -27.54 6.01 -9.17
C ILE A 105 -27.37 7.06 -8.07
N GLU A 106 -28.47 7.68 -7.64
CA GLU A 106 -28.47 8.70 -6.59
C GLU A 106 -28.25 8.05 -5.21
N THR A 107 -27.17 8.44 -4.53
CA THR A 107 -26.63 7.76 -3.34
C THR A 107 -27.07 8.36 -2.00
N LYS A 108 -27.78 9.50 -2.01
CA LYS A 108 -27.99 10.33 -0.81
C LYS A 108 -29.12 9.84 0.11
N ASP A 109 -30.08 9.08 -0.42
CA ASP A 109 -31.28 8.70 0.31
C ASP A 109 -31.50 7.17 0.35
N LYS A 110 -30.47 6.38 0.00
CA LYS A 110 -30.54 4.92 -0.11
C LYS A 110 -29.57 4.21 0.83
N THR A 111 -30.04 3.12 1.41
CA THR A 111 -29.21 2.21 2.21
C THR A 111 -28.29 1.36 1.34
N GLU A 112 -27.23 0.81 1.92
CA GLU A 112 -26.27 -0.05 1.20
C GLU A 112 -26.95 -1.26 0.55
N GLU A 113 -27.97 -1.82 1.21
CA GLU A 113 -28.76 -2.94 0.69
C GLU A 113 -29.56 -2.55 -0.56
N GLU A 114 -30.19 -1.38 -0.54
CA GLU A 114 -30.94 -0.84 -1.70
C GLU A 114 -30.02 -0.50 -2.87
N LEU A 115 -28.82 0.01 -2.58
CA LEU A 115 -27.81 0.29 -3.60
C LEU A 115 -27.33 -0.99 -4.28
N LEU A 116 -27.12 -2.07 -3.51
CA LEU A 116 -26.67 -3.36 -4.06
C LEU A 116 -27.72 -4.00 -4.97
N ASP A 117 -28.99 -3.96 -4.59
CA ASP A 117 -30.09 -4.49 -5.40
C ASP A 117 -30.27 -3.70 -6.71
N GLU A 118 -30.18 -2.37 -6.64
CA GLU A 118 -30.30 -1.50 -7.82
C GLU A 118 -29.11 -1.66 -8.79
N ILE A 119 -27.88 -1.80 -8.25
CA ILE A 119 -26.68 -2.08 -9.04
C ILE A 119 -26.82 -3.42 -9.77
N GLN A 120 -27.23 -4.48 -9.06
CA GLN A 120 -27.40 -5.79 -9.69
C GLN A 120 -28.51 -5.79 -10.76
N LYS A 121 -29.62 -5.08 -10.51
CA LYS A 121 -30.71 -4.94 -11.47
C LYS A 121 -30.26 -4.21 -12.74
N LYS A 122 -29.57 -3.07 -12.62
CA LYS A 122 -29.04 -2.33 -13.78
C LYS A 122 -27.99 -3.12 -14.57
N ILE A 123 -27.10 -3.84 -13.90
CA ILE A 123 -26.09 -4.67 -14.56
C ILE A 123 -26.76 -5.80 -15.36
N LYS A 124 -27.83 -6.38 -14.81
CA LYS A 124 -28.60 -7.44 -15.48
C LYS A 124 -29.41 -6.89 -16.66
N GLU A 125 -30.04 -5.72 -16.54
CA GLU A 125 -30.74 -5.07 -17.65
C GLU A 125 -29.82 -4.65 -18.79
N LYS A 126 -28.59 -4.22 -18.51
CA LYS A 126 -27.62 -3.82 -19.55
C LYS A 126 -26.96 -5.00 -20.27
N LYS A 127 -27.10 -6.22 -19.73
CA LYS A 127 -26.51 -7.45 -20.29
C LYS A 127 -27.46 -8.20 -21.23
N TYR A 128 -28.70 -7.74 -21.38
CA TYR A 128 -29.70 -8.22 -22.33
C TYR A 128 -30.13 -7.08 -23.26
#